data_AF-A0A229WXX4-F1
#
_entry.id   AF-A0A229WXX4-F1
#
_cell.length_a   1.000
_cell.length_b   1.000
_cell.length_c   1.000
_cell.angle_alpha   90.00
_cell.angle_beta   90.00
_cell.angle_gamma   90.00
#
_symmetry.space_group_name_H-M   'P 1'
#
loop_
_entity.id
_entity.type
_entity.pdbx_description
1 polymer ?
#
loop_
_entity_poly.entity_id
_entity_poly.type
_entity_poly.pdbx_seq_one_letter_code
_entity_poly.pdbx_strand_id
1 'polypeptide(L)'
;MAAALNSPVYIDYGEFFMNSSNILAVPYENVTAAFKTPVAIHSTAIDGFDWTQPYPGSRTGGHTAYLEIAQEMPLPASIVEDATTVLSSLTFGIPDNMSSGGQPLVMDPSWYICRHVFISTRPEAKLAVDGGSKCNFLSQACQADLKTSLTQDWGKAAADGTMCSALGFDAIPPSCQDSFGFARQDVMAFDAAFLANAALAPAQTSKEQQQYSWRIGTGYHDPGDARAYALAANRTYLVATVWGYSQSARSRQVPEVSFGCLSAGAANNVAFGDDFSSGSTTQWKTYGGSFDASSNALVGSKSPGGKALVTTNFANFLFEADVTLASASGNAGLLFRASNPGIGADAYNGYYAGIAASGSVVLGRASNSWTRLGSSPADVAANKVHHVRVQAMHKALSLFVDDMSKAKVSVTDGAYTSGMNGVRVYDTGATFDNIRITPLAFSDDFASGTMGKWTTVDGEYQVSSSAAVVSASPIAKALITDVTSKDLIYEADVSIDSSANGNGGFIFRVSNAKAGPDSYNGYYAGIGNGLVVLGRADNKWNGLKTLQAADIKAGQKHHLMIRTRGDSISVFVDDLNTPRMVVKDGTYSAGLSGIRAYKTTMSVSNVRIYTA
;
A
#
# COMPACT_ATOMS: atom_id res chain seq x y z
N MET A 1 14.63 35.97 -20.81
CA MET A 1 14.37 34.67 -20.14
C MET A 1 13.70 34.99 -18.82
N ALA A 2 12.48 34.48 -18.58
CA ALA A 2 11.90 34.56 -17.24
C ALA A 2 12.81 33.78 -16.28
N ALA A 3 13.03 34.28 -15.07
CA ALA A 3 13.78 33.55 -14.06
C ALA A 3 13.08 32.21 -13.79
N ALA A 4 13.84 31.11 -13.72
CA ALA A 4 13.28 29.81 -13.37
C ALA A 4 12.63 29.89 -11.99
N LEU A 5 11.38 29.45 -11.88
CA LEU A 5 10.67 29.39 -10.61
C LEU A 5 11.23 28.25 -9.76
N ASN A 6 11.51 28.52 -8.49
CA ASN A 6 12.00 27.51 -7.54
C ASN A 6 10.95 27.19 -6.46
N SER A 7 10.96 25.95 -6.00
CA SER A 7 10.19 25.44 -4.85
C SER A 7 11.14 25.12 -3.69
N PRO A 8 10.79 25.50 -2.45
CA PRO A 8 11.49 25.00 -1.27
C PRO A 8 11.14 23.53 -1.03
N VAL A 9 12.14 22.72 -0.66
CA VAL A 9 11.96 21.34 -0.19
C VAL A 9 12.91 21.08 0.97
N TYR A 10 12.43 20.46 2.04
CA TYR A 10 13.33 19.90 3.04
C TYR A 10 14.08 18.71 2.46
N ILE A 11 15.33 18.50 2.87
CA ILE A 11 16.06 17.28 2.59
C ILE A 11 16.35 16.51 3.87
N ASP A 12 16.14 15.20 3.78
CA ASP A 12 16.39 14.24 4.83
C ASP A 12 17.80 13.60 4.71
N TYR A 13 18.65 13.87 5.70
CA TYR A 13 19.92 13.16 5.94
C TYR A 13 20.08 12.72 7.41
N GLY A 14 19.02 12.82 8.23
CA GLY A 14 19.14 12.72 9.69
C GLY A 14 17.81 12.93 10.42
N GLU A 15 17.85 13.59 11.58
CA GLU A 15 16.62 13.93 12.30
C GLU A 15 15.81 15.00 11.53
N PHE A 16 14.49 14.84 11.47
CA PHE A 16 13.60 15.77 10.75
C PHE A 16 13.61 17.15 11.42
N PHE A 17 13.63 18.21 10.59
CA PHE A 17 13.55 19.60 11.04
C PHE A 17 14.64 19.99 12.05
N MET A 18 15.90 19.64 11.75
CA MET A 18 17.03 20.01 12.61
C MET A 18 17.50 21.46 12.43
N ASN A 19 17.50 21.97 11.20
CA ASN A 19 17.89 23.34 10.90
C ASN A 19 17.32 23.81 9.55
N SER A 20 17.35 25.11 9.31
CA SER A 20 16.90 25.73 8.06
C SER A 20 17.87 25.52 6.89
N SER A 21 19.14 25.16 7.13
CA SER A 21 20.09 24.83 6.04
C SER A 21 19.73 23.54 5.29
N ASN A 22 18.81 22.74 5.82
CA ASN A 22 18.29 21.54 5.15
C ASN A 22 17.20 21.85 4.12
N ILE A 23 16.85 23.12 3.89
CA ILE A 23 15.88 23.52 2.87
C ILE A 23 16.62 23.87 1.58
N LEU A 24 16.30 23.14 0.51
CA LEU A 24 16.78 23.46 -0.82
C LEU A 24 15.75 24.20 -1.66
N ALA A 25 16.24 25.08 -2.51
CA ALA A 25 15.48 25.60 -3.64
C ALA A 25 15.72 24.69 -4.86
N VAL A 26 14.68 23.98 -5.31
CA VAL A 26 14.72 23.12 -6.50
C VAL A 26 13.86 23.73 -7.62
N PRO A 27 14.18 23.51 -8.90
CA PRO A 27 13.34 23.99 -10.01
C PRO A 27 11.91 23.46 -9.88
N TYR A 28 10.94 24.36 -9.92
CA TYR A 28 9.53 24.01 -9.74
C TYR A 28 9.02 23.11 -10.88
N GLU A 29 9.56 23.27 -12.08
CA GLU A 29 9.24 22.40 -13.22
C GLU A 29 9.58 20.92 -12.95
N ASN A 30 10.70 20.63 -12.28
CA ASN A 30 11.07 19.27 -11.89
C ASN A 30 10.09 18.71 -10.86
N VAL A 31 9.68 19.56 -9.92
CA VAL A 31 8.67 19.20 -8.91
C VAL A 31 7.34 18.85 -9.58
N THR A 32 6.83 19.73 -10.45
CA THR A 32 5.59 19.49 -11.18
C THR A 32 5.67 18.23 -12.04
N ALA A 33 6.81 17.98 -12.69
CA ALA A 33 7.01 16.76 -13.47
C ALA A 33 6.95 15.50 -12.59
N ALA A 34 7.58 15.51 -11.42
CA ALA A 34 7.61 14.37 -10.50
C ALA A 34 6.23 14.06 -9.89
N PHE A 35 5.41 15.09 -9.64
CA PHE A 35 4.04 14.95 -9.14
C PHE A 35 2.98 14.78 -10.25
N LYS A 36 3.37 14.69 -11.52
CA LYS A 36 2.41 14.46 -12.63
C LYS A 36 1.68 13.12 -12.50
N THR A 37 2.38 12.10 -11.98
CA THR A 37 1.86 10.74 -11.74
C THR A 37 2.37 10.22 -10.40
N PRO A 38 1.85 10.74 -9.27
CA PRO A 38 2.35 10.38 -7.95
C PRO A 38 2.19 8.88 -7.68
N VAL A 39 3.14 8.31 -6.95
CA VAL A 39 3.18 6.89 -6.59
C VAL A 39 2.12 6.55 -5.52
N ALA A 40 1.79 7.51 -4.65
CA ALA A 40 0.73 7.37 -3.66
C ALA A 40 0.02 8.72 -3.44
N ILE A 41 -1.29 8.66 -3.17
CA ILE A 41 -2.14 9.80 -2.82
C ILE A 41 -3.04 9.40 -1.66
N HIS A 42 -3.00 10.15 -0.57
CA HIS A 42 -3.85 9.94 0.61
C HIS A 42 -4.39 11.26 1.13
N SER A 43 -5.48 11.21 1.88
CA SER A 43 -6.08 12.41 2.48
C SER A 43 -6.72 12.10 3.82
N THR A 44 -6.79 13.11 4.70
CA THR A 44 -7.52 13.07 5.96
C THR A 44 -8.29 14.37 6.14
N ALA A 45 -9.53 14.25 6.58
CA ALA A 45 -10.29 15.39 7.07
C ALA A 45 -9.62 15.94 8.34
N ILE A 46 -9.69 17.26 8.51
CA ILE A 46 -9.28 18.00 9.70
C ILE A 46 -10.50 18.79 10.17
N ASP A 47 -10.89 18.64 11.43
CA ASP A 47 -11.99 19.45 11.97
C ASP A 47 -11.58 20.93 12.01
N GLY A 48 -12.46 21.85 11.62
CA GLY A 48 -12.09 23.26 11.55
C GLY A 48 -13.26 24.22 11.68
N PHE A 49 -12.97 25.47 11.31
CA PHE A 49 -13.88 26.61 11.48
C PHE A 49 -14.06 27.36 10.17
N ASP A 50 -15.21 28.03 10.06
CA ASP A 50 -15.48 28.99 9.00
C ASP A 50 -14.81 30.32 9.35
N TRP A 51 -13.60 30.52 8.81
CA TRP A 51 -12.81 31.72 9.03
C TRP A 51 -13.33 32.97 8.31
N THR A 52 -14.38 32.85 7.49
CA THR A 52 -15.01 34.02 6.84
C THR A 52 -15.83 34.83 7.84
N GLN A 53 -16.13 34.25 9.00
CA GLN A 53 -16.81 34.87 10.13
C GLN A 53 -15.77 35.37 11.15
N PRO A 54 -16.07 36.37 11.99
CA PRO A 54 -15.16 36.79 13.05
C PRO A 54 -14.82 35.64 14.03
N TYR A 55 -13.58 35.58 14.51
CA TYR A 55 -13.10 34.58 15.47
C TYR A 55 -14.00 34.49 16.71
N PRO A 56 -14.44 33.26 17.13
CA PRO A 56 -13.97 31.95 16.67
C PRO A 56 -14.78 31.33 15.52
N GLY A 57 -15.68 32.07 14.88
CA GLY A 57 -16.54 31.56 13.80
C GLY A 57 -17.39 30.35 14.20
N SER A 58 -18.01 29.72 13.21
CA SER A 58 -18.76 28.48 13.38
C SER A 58 -17.92 27.27 12.95
N ARG A 59 -18.14 26.12 13.58
CA ARG A 59 -17.49 24.87 13.15
C ARG A 59 -17.97 24.48 11.77
N THR A 60 -17.05 23.96 10.96
CA THR A 60 -17.35 23.44 9.63
C THR A 60 -16.46 22.23 9.32
N GLY A 61 -17.03 21.26 8.61
CA GLY A 61 -16.28 20.14 8.05
C GLY A 61 -15.79 20.46 6.63
N GLY A 62 -14.89 19.64 6.10
CA GLY A 62 -14.40 19.77 4.72
C GLY A 62 -12.99 20.34 4.59
N HIS A 63 -12.42 20.89 5.66
CA HIS A 63 -10.96 21.10 5.73
C HIS A 63 -10.26 19.75 5.61
N THR A 64 -9.29 19.65 4.71
CA THR A 64 -8.66 18.37 4.35
C THR A 64 -7.17 18.57 4.15
N ALA A 65 -6.34 17.68 4.68
CA ALA A 65 -4.93 17.58 4.30
C ALA A 65 -4.74 16.41 3.35
N TYR A 66 -3.91 16.60 2.34
CA TYR A 66 -3.56 15.59 1.34
C TYR A 66 -2.06 15.31 1.42
N LEU A 67 -1.69 14.06 1.20
CA LEU A 67 -0.31 13.60 1.09
C LEU A 67 -0.13 12.96 -0.28
N GLU A 68 0.85 13.45 -1.03
CA GLU A 68 1.28 12.84 -2.28
C GLU A 68 2.75 12.42 -2.19
N ILE A 69 3.08 11.24 -2.71
CA ILE A 69 4.45 10.79 -2.92
C ILE A 69 4.76 10.84 -4.41
N ALA A 70 5.76 11.64 -4.80
CA ALA A 70 6.14 11.82 -6.18
C ALA A 70 6.83 10.58 -6.77
N GLN A 71 6.93 10.53 -8.10
CA GLN A 71 7.98 9.74 -8.75
C GLN A 71 9.35 10.26 -8.31
N GLU A 72 10.38 9.45 -8.56
CA GLU A 72 11.76 9.88 -8.37
C GLU A 72 12.03 11.16 -9.20
N MET A 73 12.50 12.20 -8.53
CA MET A 73 12.78 13.50 -9.12
C MET A 73 14.30 13.67 -9.29
N PRO A 74 14.80 13.95 -10.51
CA PRO A 74 16.20 14.30 -10.70
C PRO A 74 16.52 15.66 -10.07
N LEU A 75 17.65 15.73 -9.39
CA LEU A 75 18.18 16.98 -8.87
C LEU A 75 19.09 17.64 -9.91
N PRO A 76 19.09 18.97 -10.02
CA PRO A 76 20.01 19.68 -10.91
C PRO A 76 21.47 19.44 -10.49
N ALA A 77 22.36 19.31 -11.47
CA ALA A 77 23.80 19.19 -11.24
C ALA A 77 24.40 20.37 -10.46
N SER A 78 23.73 21.54 -10.46
CA SER A 78 24.11 22.69 -9.62
C SER A 78 23.86 22.48 -8.12
N ILE A 79 23.04 21.50 -7.76
CA ILE A 79 22.80 21.08 -6.38
C ILE A 79 23.70 19.88 -6.06
N VAL A 80 23.52 18.78 -6.79
CA VAL A 80 24.34 17.57 -6.71
C VAL A 80 24.34 16.90 -8.08
N GLU A 81 25.51 16.52 -8.56
CA GLU A 81 25.66 15.77 -9.80
C GLU A 81 25.11 14.35 -9.67
N ASP A 82 24.41 13.88 -10.71
CA ASP A 82 23.88 12.52 -10.82
C ASP A 82 23.07 12.00 -9.63
N ALA A 83 22.27 12.87 -9.00
CA ALA A 83 21.44 12.51 -7.84
C ALA A 83 19.94 12.68 -8.10
N THR A 84 19.15 11.86 -7.42
CA THR A 84 17.69 11.93 -7.38
C THR A 84 17.17 12.04 -5.95
N THR A 85 15.89 12.39 -5.82
CA THR A 85 15.16 12.37 -4.54
C THR A 85 13.69 11.99 -4.75
N VAL A 86 13.06 11.35 -3.77
CA VAL A 86 11.60 11.14 -3.77
C VAL A 86 10.96 12.18 -2.86
N LEU A 87 10.06 12.99 -3.41
CA LEU A 87 9.37 14.02 -2.67
C LEU A 87 8.08 13.50 -2.05
N SER A 88 7.84 13.86 -0.79
CA SER A 88 6.53 13.80 -0.15
C SER A 88 5.99 15.22 -0.04
N SER A 89 4.75 15.47 -0.45
CA SER A 89 4.12 16.79 -0.39
C SER A 89 2.82 16.77 0.42
N LEU A 90 2.66 17.78 1.27
CA LEU A 90 1.41 18.09 1.94
C LEU A 90 0.73 19.28 1.26
N THR A 91 -0.52 19.08 0.84
CA THR A 91 -1.41 20.14 0.32
C THR A 91 -2.70 20.17 1.16
N PHE A 92 -3.49 21.22 1.03
CA PHE A 92 -4.59 21.49 1.97
C PHE A 92 -5.82 22.00 1.23
N GLY A 93 -6.95 21.32 1.38
CA GLY A 93 -8.24 21.76 0.88
C GLY A 93 -9.08 22.45 1.96
N ILE A 94 -9.98 23.32 1.51
CA ILE A 94 -10.97 24.00 2.34
C ILE A 94 -12.40 23.60 1.93
N PRO A 95 -13.40 23.83 2.79
CA PRO A 95 -14.79 23.59 2.45
C PRO A 95 -15.25 24.37 1.22
N ASP A 96 -16.09 23.77 0.38
CA ASP A 96 -16.55 24.36 -0.88
C ASP A 96 -17.21 25.74 -0.67
N ASN A 97 -17.98 25.90 0.41
CA ASN A 97 -18.65 27.16 0.77
C ASN A 97 -17.68 28.27 1.23
N MET A 98 -16.41 27.96 1.44
CA MET A 98 -15.34 28.91 1.75
C MET A 98 -14.44 29.18 0.54
N SER A 99 -14.83 28.71 -0.66
CA SER A 99 -14.07 28.90 -1.89
C SER A 99 -14.95 29.42 -3.03
N SER A 100 -14.37 30.16 -3.97
CA SER A 100 -15.01 30.56 -5.21
C SER A 100 -13.97 30.66 -6.32
N GLY A 101 -14.23 29.98 -7.46
CA GLY A 101 -13.31 30.01 -8.60
C GLY A 101 -11.91 29.45 -8.31
N GLY A 102 -11.78 28.48 -7.38
CA GLY A 102 -10.50 27.90 -6.98
C GLY A 102 -9.66 28.77 -6.04
N GLN A 103 -10.21 29.89 -5.56
CA GLN A 103 -9.59 30.78 -4.58
C GLN A 103 -10.40 30.78 -3.28
N PRO A 104 -9.77 30.98 -2.11
CA PRO A 104 -10.49 31.10 -0.86
C PRO A 104 -11.31 32.40 -0.83
N LEU A 105 -12.47 32.35 -0.17
CA LEU A 105 -13.18 33.55 0.26
C LEU A 105 -12.34 34.32 1.28
N VAL A 106 -12.62 35.62 1.40
CA VAL A 106 -11.92 36.51 2.33
C VAL A 106 -12.02 35.98 3.76
N MET A 107 -10.86 35.79 4.38
CA MET A 107 -10.75 35.48 5.80
C MET A 107 -10.99 36.73 6.63
N ASP A 108 -11.79 36.62 7.69
CA ASP A 108 -11.98 37.73 8.62
C ASP A 108 -10.63 38.09 9.29
N PRO A 109 -10.25 39.38 9.38
CA PRO A 109 -8.95 39.79 9.91
C PRO A 109 -8.67 39.38 11.36
N SER A 110 -9.68 38.92 12.11
CA SER A 110 -9.52 38.43 13.48
C SER A 110 -8.89 37.04 13.58
N TRP A 111 -8.62 36.35 12.46
CA TRP A 111 -8.01 35.02 12.45
C TRP A 111 -6.50 35.01 12.19
N TYR A 112 -5.83 34.05 12.83
CA TYR A 112 -4.47 33.66 12.52
C TYR A 112 -4.35 32.14 12.69
N ILE A 113 -3.86 31.42 11.68
CA ILE A 113 -3.83 29.96 11.67
C ILE A 113 -2.39 29.46 11.54
N CYS A 114 -2.06 28.44 12.33
CA CYS A 114 -0.75 27.78 12.29
C CYS A 114 -0.94 26.28 12.02
N ARG A 115 -0.23 25.75 11.03
CA ARG A 115 -0.18 24.32 10.70
C ARG A 115 1.19 23.77 11.02
N HIS A 116 1.25 22.94 12.04
CA HIS A 116 2.46 22.27 12.49
C HIS A 116 2.56 20.89 11.86
N VAL A 117 3.73 20.55 11.33
CA VAL A 117 3.99 19.25 10.71
C VAL A 117 5.02 18.49 11.52
N PHE A 118 4.66 17.30 11.98
CA PHE A 118 5.56 16.34 12.62
C PHE A 118 5.65 15.08 11.76
N ILE A 119 6.82 14.43 11.75
CA ILE A 119 7.06 13.19 11.00
C ILE A 119 7.46 12.10 11.98
N SER A 120 6.80 10.94 11.88
CA SER A 120 7.19 9.71 12.55
C SER A 120 7.64 8.65 11.55
N THR A 121 8.66 7.90 11.91
CA THR A 121 9.10 6.67 11.23
C THR A 121 8.85 5.42 12.09
N ARG A 122 8.09 5.57 13.19
CA ARG A 122 7.72 4.46 14.07
C ARG A 122 6.74 3.52 13.35
N PRO A 123 7.04 2.21 13.28
CA PRO A 123 6.13 1.25 12.65
C PRO A 123 4.72 1.26 13.24
N GLU A 124 4.58 1.51 14.54
CA GLU A 124 3.30 1.53 15.25
C GLU A 124 2.41 2.70 14.80
N ALA A 125 3.00 3.89 14.63
CA ALA A 125 2.30 5.06 14.10
C ALA A 125 1.83 4.81 12.66
N LYS A 126 2.70 4.23 11.84
CA LYS A 126 2.37 3.86 10.47
C LYS A 126 1.24 2.84 10.39
N LEU A 127 1.33 1.74 11.16
CA LEU A 127 0.31 0.70 11.21
C LEU A 127 -1.05 1.24 11.64
N ALA A 128 -1.09 2.16 12.60
CA ALA A 128 -2.33 2.77 13.05
C ALA A 128 -2.98 3.67 11.99
N VAL A 129 -2.18 4.51 11.31
CA VAL A 129 -2.69 5.39 10.25
C VAL A 129 -3.11 4.59 9.02
N ASP A 130 -2.28 3.63 8.58
CA ASP A 130 -2.60 2.72 7.47
C ASP A 130 -3.85 1.86 7.79
N GLY A 131 -4.07 1.53 9.07
CA GLY A 131 -5.25 0.81 9.55
C GLY A 131 -6.51 1.66 9.73
N GLY A 132 -6.51 2.93 9.28
CA GLY A 132 -7.68 3.81 9.32
C GLY A 132 -7.98 4.44 10.68
N SER A 133 -7.11 4.27 11.67
CA SER A 133 -7.31 4.80 13.03
C SER A 133 -7.01 6.30 13.15
N LYS A 134 -6.75 7.02 12.03
CA LYS A 134 -6.37 8.44 12.01
C LYS A 134 -5.26 8.72 13.03
N CYS A 135 -5.42 9.72 13.90
CA CYS A 135 -4.46 10.06 14.94
C CYS A 135 -4.66 9.30 16.28
N ASN A 136 -5.48 8.25 16.33
CA ASN A 136 -5.84 7.58 17.59
C ASN A 136 -4.68 6.80 18.25
N PHE A 137 -3.55 6.64 17.56
CA PHE A 137 -2.32 6.08 18.16
C PHE A 137 -1.66 7.03 19.16
N LEU A 138 -1.99 8.32 19.10
CA LEU A 138 -1.52 9.31 20.07
C LEU A 138 -2.17 9.03 21.43
N SER A 139 -1.32 8.84 22.45
CA SER A 139 -1.80 8.75 23.83
C SER A 139 -2.56 10.02 24.24
N GLN A 140 -3.50 9.90 25.18
CA GLN A 140 -4.24 11.07 25.68
C GLN A 140 -3.29 12.14 26.27
N ALA A 141 -2.21 11.71 26.94
CA ALA A 141 -1.18 12.60 27.46
C ALA A 141 -0.48 13.36 26.32
N CYS A 142 -0.05 12.66 25.26
CA CYS A 142 0.58 13.29 24.10
C CYS A 142 -0.37 14.30 23.43
N GLN A 143 -1.65 13.95 23.24
CA GLN A 143 -2.62 14.88 22.66
C GLN A 143 -2.82 16.15 23.51
N ALA A 144 -2.87 16.00 24.83
CA ALA A 144 -3.03 17.12 25.76
C ALA A 144 -1.78 18.03 25.79
N ASP A 145 -0.59 17.44 25.79
CA ASP A 145 0.66 18.19 25.81
C ASP A 145 0.94 18.88 24.47
N LEU A 146 0.59 18.24 23.34
CA LEU A 146 0.62 18.88 22.03
C LEU A 146 -0.30 20.10 22.00
N LYS A 147 -1.56 19.95 22.44
CA LYS A 147 -2.51 21.07 22.52
C LYS A 147 -1.93 22.21 23.36
N THR A 148 -1.43 21.89 24.54
CA THR A 148 -0.83 22.87 25.45
C THR A 148 0.37 23.57 24.82
N SER A 149 1.33 22.81 24.29
CA SER A 149 2.54 23.35 23.66
C SER A 149 2.23 24.27 22.48
N LEU A 150 1.19 23.98 21.71
CA LEU A 150 0.81 24.73 20.52
C LEU A 150 -0.08 25.95 20.80
N THR A 151 -0.62 26.10 22.02
CA THR A 151 -1.55 27.20 22.36
C THR A 151 -1.14 28.05 23.56
N GLN A 152 -0.35 27.55 24.51
CA GLN A 152 -0.08 28.23 25.79
C GLN A 152 0.66 29.57 25.65
N ASP A 153 1.47 29.71 24.60
CA ASP A 153 2.32 30.87 24.33
C ASP A 153 1.78 31.70 23.16
N TRP A 154 0.51 31.51 22.80
CA TRP A 154 -0.08 32.09 21.59
C TRP A 154 -0.04 33.61 21.63
N GLY A 155 0.58 34.21 20.62
CA GLY A 155 0.79 35.64 20.52
C GLY A 155 1.88 36.22 21.43
N LYS A 156 2.66 35.43 22.17
CA LYS A 156 3.80 35.95 22.94
C LYS A 156 4.93 36.46 22.04
N ALA A 157 5.13 35.83 20.88
CA ALA A 157 6.08 36.26 19.83
C ALA A 157 5.44 37.19 18.78
N ALA A 158 4.31 37.82 19.10
CA ALA A 158 3.58 38.72 18.19
C ALA A 158 4.44 39.87 17.66
N ALA A 159 5.38 40.36 18.48
CA ALA A 159 6.33 41.40 18.10
C ALA A 159 7.31 40.94 17.00
N ASP A 160 7.57 39.63 16.91
CA ASP A 160 8.43 39.00 15.90
C ASP A 160 7.63 38.55 14.66
N GLY A 161 6.36 38.96 14.56
CA GLY A 161 5.53 38.78 13.37
C GLY A 161 4.72 37.48 13.32
N THR A 162 4.66 36.68 14.40
CA THR A 162 3.85 35.44 14.44
C THR A 162 2.97 35.34 15.69
N MET A 163 1.79 34.75 15.53
CA MET A 163 0.93 34.37 16.66
C MET A 163 1.15 32.93 17.14
N CYS A 164 1.84 32.09 16.35
CA CYS A 164 2.01 30.67 16.68
C CYS A 164 2.75 30.49 18.01
N SER A 165 2.36 29.48 18.79
CA SER A 165 3.22 28.92 19.84
C SER A 165 4.02 27.76 19.26
N ALA A 166 5.19 27.48 19.84
CA ALA A 166 6.14 26.47 19.37
C ALA A 166 6.54 26.69 17.90
N LEU A 167 7.76 27.14 17.67
CA LEU A 167 8.23 27.54 16.35
C LEU A 167 8.84 26.36 15.59
N GLY A 168 9.23 26.62 14.35
CA GLY A 168 9.97 25.64 13.55
C GLY A 168 11.22 25.17 14.30
N PHE A 169 11.51 23.88 14.19
CA PHE A 169 12.60 23.16 14.85
C PHE A 169 12.42 22.94 16.35
N ASP A 170 11.34 23.41 16.99
CA ASP A 170 11.06 23.05 18.37
C ASP A 170 10.77 21.54 18.51
N ALA A 171 11.16 20.98 19.66
CA ALA A 171 11.00 19.56 19.93
C ALA A 171 9.55 19.20 20.23
N ILE A 172 9.12 18.00 19.80
CA ILE A 172 7.83 17.45 20.18
C ILE A 172 7.78 17.23 21.71
N PRO A 173 6.60 17.40 22.36
CA PRO A 173 6.48 17.14 23.79
C PRO A 173 6.98 15.74 24.19
N PRO A 174 7.65 15.59 25.36
CA PRO A 174 8.20 14.30 25.79
C PRO A 174 7.19 13.14 25.82
N SER A 175 5.93 13.43 26.15
CA SER A 175 4.84 12.43 26.17
C SER A 175 4.50 11.84 24.80
N CYS A 176 4.99 12.43 23.71
CA CYS A 176 4.79 11.97 22.35
C CYS A 176 5.95 11.13 21.78
N GLN A 177 7.04 10.96 22.53
CA GLN A 177 8.26 10.31 22.03
C GLN A 177 8.08 8.83 21.69
N ASP A 178 7.10 8.15 22.30
CA ASP A 178 6.76 6.78 21.91
C ASP A 178 6.27 6.72 20.46
N SER A 179 5.47 7.72 20.07
CA SER A 179 4.86 7.81 18.75
C SER A 179 5.75 8.45 17.69
N PHE A 180 6.63 9.38 18.09
CA PHE A 180 7.41 10.21 17.15
C PHE A 180 8.92 10.16 17.37
N GLY A 181 9.40 9.47 18.41
CA GLY A 181 10.80 9.62 18.84
C GLY A 181 11.08 11.07 19.24
N PHE A 182 12.31 11.52 19.01
CA PHE A 182 12.74 12.90 19.29
C PHE A 182 12.42 13.85 18.12
N ALA A 183 11.27 13.67 17.45
CA ALA A 183 10.89 14.49 16.32
C ALA A 183 10.82 15.98 16.70
N ARG A 184 11.18 16.83 15.75
CA ARG A 184 10.91 18.26 15.77
C ARG A 184 9.76 18.56 14.81
N GLN A 185 9.44 19.85 14.65
CA GLN A 185 8.36 20.30 13.77
C GLN A 185 8.81 21.35 12.76
N ASP A 186 8.02 21.47 11.70
CA ASP A 186 7.92 22.70 10.92
C ASP A 186 6.55 23.37 11.17
N VAL A 187 6.45 24.68 10.91
CA VAL A 187 5.21 25.45 11.09
C VAL A 187 4.97 26.37 9.89
N MET A 188 3.78 26.24 9.31
CA MET A 188 3.25 27.16 8.32
C MET A 188 2.19 28.05 8.95
N ALA A 189 2.40 29.36 8.91
CA ALA A 189 1.47 30.34 9.46
C ALA A 189 0.83 31.17 8.34
N PHE A 190 -0.46 31.51 8.50
CA PHE A 190 -1.15 32.40 7.58
C PHE A 190 -2.29 33.17 8.26
N ASP A 191 -2.53 34.37 7.74
CA ASP A 191 -3.57 35.29 8.18
C ASP A 191 -4.40 35.78 6.98
N ALA A 192 -5.28 36.75 7.23
CA ALA A 192 -6.13 37.33 6.18
C ALA A 192 -5.32 37.99 5.04
N ALA A 193 -4.15 38.56 5.34
CA ALA A 193 -3.30 39.17 4.32
C ALA A 193 -2.65 38.12 3.42
N PHE A 194 -2.18 37.01 4.00
CA PHE A 194 -1.67 35.86 3.23
C PHE A 194 -2.75 35.29 2.30
N LEU A 195 -3.97 35.05 2.82
CA LEU A 195 -5.06 34.47 2.02
C LEU A 195 -5.63 35.43 0.97
N ALA A 196 -5.43 36.74 1.10
CA ALA A 196 -5.78 37.70 0.06
C ALA A 196 -4.84 37.65 -1.17
N ASN A 197 -3.67 37.00 -1.04
CA ASN A 197 -2.72 36.87 -2.15
C ASN A 197 -3.06 35.65 -3.01
N ALA A 198 -3.65 35.88 -4.19
CA ALA A 198 -4.09 34.81 -5.10
C ALA A 198 -2.99 33.84 -5.57
N ALA A 199 -1.71 34.21 -5.48
CA ALA A 199 -0.59 33.34 -5.82
C ALA A 199 -0.13 32.45 -4.65
N LEU A 200 -0.26 32.93 -3.41
CA LEU A 200 0.20 32.21 -2.20
C LEU A 200 -0.93 31.46 -1.50
N ALA A 201 -2.15 31.99 -1.52
CA ALA A 201 -3.31 31.44 -0.84
C ALA A 201 -3.58 29.96 -1.22
N PRO A 202 -3.45 29.54 -2.50
CA PRO A 202 -3.61 28.13 -2.87
C PRO A 202 -2.67 27.18 -2.14
N ALA A 203 -1.49 27.61 -1.70
CA ALA A 203 -0.55 26.74 -0.95
C ALA A 203 -1.14 26.26 0.40
N GLN A 204 -2.14 26.98 0.92
CA GLN A 204 -2.84 26.63 2.16
C GLN A 204 -4.30 26.22 1.95
N THR A 205 -4.82 26.28 0.72
CA THR A 205 -6.27 26.13 0.45
C THR A 205 -6.63 25.29 -0.78
N SER A 206 -5.66 24.90 -1.60
CA SER A 206 -5.83 23.97 -2.71
C SER A 206 -5.27 22.58 -2.39
N LYS A 207 -5.99 21.56 -2.87
CA LYS A 207 -5.50 20.18 -2.94
C LYS A 207 -4.40 20.00 -3.99
N GLU A 208 -4.34 20.90 -4.97
CA GLU A 208 -3.40 20.81 -6.10
C GLU A 208 -2.00 21.30 -5.69
N GLN A 209 -0.97 20.72 -6.29
CA GLN A 209 0.42 21.13 -6.10
C GLN A 209 0.63 22.61 -6.47
N GLN A 210 1.21 23.37 -5.55
CA GLN A 210 1.57 24.78 -5.73
C GLN A 210 3.07 24.97 -5.59
N GLN A 211 3.59 26.10 -6.07
CA GLN A 211 5.02 26.42 -5.96
C GLN A 211 5.53 26.33 -4.52
N TYR A 212 4.71 26.75 -3.54
CA TYR A 212 5.05 26.79 -2.13
C TYR A 212 4.30 25.77 -1.27
N SER A 213 3.73 24.71 -1.88
CA SER A 213 3.22 23.58 -1.08
C SER A 213 4.34 22.97 -0.25
N TRP A 214 3.97 22.45 0.92
CA TRP A 214 4.94 21.90 1.85
C TRP A 214 5.51 20.58 1.34
N ARG A 215 6.84 20.39 1.46
CA ARG A 215 7.54 19.23 0.86
C ARG A 215 8.77 18.80 1.65
N ILE A 216 9.01 17.49 1.64
CA ILE A 216 10.25 16.87 2.13
C ILE A 216 10.73 15.77 1.19
N GLY A 217 12.01 15.80 0.81
CA GLY A 217 12.71 14.78 0.05
C GLY A 217 13.27 13.67 0.93
N THR A 218 13.81 12.63 0.31
CA THR A 218 14.39 11.46 1.00
C THR A 218 15.91 11.52 1.15
N GLY A 219 16.53 12.61 0.68
CA GLY A 219 17.98 12.72 0.56
C GLY A 219 18.43 12.78 -0.90
N TYR A 220 19.74 12.60 -1.09
CA TYR A 220 20.39 12.44 -2.40
C TYR A 220 20.58 10.94 -2.56
N HIS A 221 20.08 10.41 -3.66
CA HIS A 221 20.23 9.01 -3.99
C HIS A 221 20.75 8.85 -5.41
N ASP A 222 21.36 7.70 -5.70
CA ASP A 222 21.64 7.32 -7.08
C ASP A 222 20.31 7.11 -7.83
N PRO A 223 20.21 7.48 -9.11
CA PRO A 223 19.02 7.23 -9.91
C PRO A 223 18.58 5.77 -9.86
N GLY A 224 17.31 5.53 -9.54
CA GLY A 224 16.73 4.20 -9.39
C GLY A 224 16.96 3.53 -8.02
N ASP A 225 17.44 4.26 -7.01
CA ASP A 225 17.56 3.75 -5.64
C ASP A 225 16.17 3.54 -5.02
N ALA A 226 15.73 2.30 -5.02
CA ALA A 226 14.44 1.93 -4.47
C ALA A 226 14.29 2.10 -2.95
N ARG A 227 15.38 2.37 -2.21
CA ARG A 227 15.29 2.77 -0.81
C ARG A 227 14.66 4.15 -0.67
N ALA A 228 14.84 5.04 -1.63
CA ALA A 228 14.28 6.39 -1.61
C ALA A 228 12.76 6.34 -1.45
N TYR A 229 12.08 5.54 -2.28
CA TYR A 229 10.64 5.38 -2.15
C TYR A 229 10.23 4.72 -0.82
N ALA A 230 10.96 3.70 -0.37
CA ALA A 230 10.67 3.05 0.92
C ALA A 230 10.80 4.01 2.10
N LEU A 231 11.78 4.92 2.07
CA LEU A 231 11.95 5.98 3.07
C LEU A 231 10.76 6.93 3.06
N ALA A 232 10.32 7.40 1.89
CA ALA A 232 9.14 8.25 1.76
C ALA A 232 7.87 7.54 2.25
N ALA A 233 7.66 6.29 1.83
CA ALA A 233 6.46 5.53 2.14
C ALA A 233 6.35 5.10 3.62
N ASN A 234 7.49 5.03 4.33
CA ASN A 234 7.53 4.65 5.74
C ASN A 234 7.28 5.83 6.70
N ARG A 235 7.10 7.05 6.18
CA ARG A 235 6.79 8.23 7.00
C ARG A 235 5.30 8.30 7.31
N THR A 236 5.01 8.71 8.54
CA THR A 236 3.68 9.12 9.00
C THR A 236 3.73 10.60 9.37
N TYR A 237 2.81 11.38 8.83
CA TYR A 237 2.73 12.82 9.01
C TYR A 237 1.59 13.14 9.97
N LEU A 238 1.88 13.92 11.01
CA LEU A 238 0.87 14.58 11.83
C LEU A 238 0.84 16.06 11.44
N VAL A 239 -0.33 16.50 11.00
CA VAL A 239 -0.66 17.92 10.79
C VAL A 239 -1.51 18.37 11.98
N ALA A 240 -0.97 19.23 12.82
CA ALA A 240 -1.71 19.90 13.89
C ALA A 240 -2.06 21.33 13.44
N THR A 241 -3.34 21.58 13.18
CA THR A 241 -3.85 22.91 12.80
C THR A 241 -4.36 23.63 14.02
N VAL A 242 -3.76 24.77 14.35
CA VAL A 242 -4.17 25.67 15.43
C VAL A 242 -5.03 26.79 14.86
N TRP A 243 -6.28 26.82 15.30
CA TRP A 243 -7.30 27.81 14.93
C TRP A 243 -7.31 28.91 15.98
N GLY A 244 -6.66 30.04 15.70
CA GLY A 244 -6.42 31.08 16.69
C GLY A 244 -6.81 32.48 16.26
N TYR A 245 -6.70 33.39 17.23
CA TYR A 245 -6.97 34.80 17.04
C TYR A 245 -5.73 35.56 16.55
N SER A 246 -5.93 36.58 15.74
CA SER A 246 -4.91 37.55 15.33
C SER A 246 -4.72 38.66 16.38
N GLN A 247 -3.68 39.50 16.23
CA GLN A 247 -3.45 40.64 17.13
C GLN A 247 -4.62 41.64 17.18
N SER A 248 -5.35 41.77 16.07
CA SER A 248 -6.48 42.69 15.92
C SER A 248 -7.81 42.13 16.42
N ALA A 249 -7.85 40.86 16.81
CA ALA A 249 -9.06 40.21 17.28
C ALA A 249 -9.56 40.80 18.61
N ARG A 250 -10.88 41.04 18.67
CA ARG A 250 -11.57 41.50 19.90
C ARG A 250 -11.78 40.35 20.88
N SER A 251 -12.10 39.16 20.37
CA SER A 251 -12.21 37.92 21.14
C SER A 251 -10.86 37.22 21.19
N ARG A 252 -10.44 36.81 22.39
CA ARG A 252 -9.15 36.13 22.63
C ARG A 252 -9.34 34.80 23.37
N GLN A 253 -10.36 34.05 22.97
CA GLN A 253 -10.55 32.68 23.44
C GLN A 253 -9.30 31.84 23.09
N VAL A 254 -8.95 30.90 23.95
CA VAL A 254 -7.80 30.01 23.74
C VAL A 254 -7.95 29.31 22.38
N PRO A 255 -6.92 29.33 21.52
CA PRO A 255 -6.96 28.65 20.23
C PRO A 255 -7.29 27.16 20.35
N GLU A 256 -7.94 26.61 19.34
CA GLU A 256 -8.23 25.17 19.28
C GLU A 256 -7.26 24.45 18.35
N VAL A 257 -6.88 23.22 18.69
CA VAL A 257 -6.02 22.39 17.84
C VAL A 257 -6.78 21.19 17.30
N SER A 258 -6.71 21.01 15.98
CA SER A 258 -7.23 19.85 15.27
C SER A 258 -6.10 19.04 14.64
N PHE A 259 -6.19 17.72 14.73
CA PHE A 259 -5.16 16.80 14.22
C PHE A 259 -5.61 16.07 12.96
N GLY A 260 -4.72 15.97 11.98
CA GLY A 260 -4.84 15.08 10.83
C GLY A 260 -3.58 14.21 10.69
N CYS A 261 -3.75 12.90 10.56
CA CYS A 261 -2.62 11.98 10.40
C CYS A 261 -2.70 11.25 9.06
N LEU A 262 -1.57 11.18 8.35
CA LEU A 262 -1.46 10.71 6.97
C LEU A 262 -0.22 9.83 6.81
N SER A 263 -0.29 8.87 5.90
CA SER A 263 0.81 8.02 5.46
C SER A 263 0.62 7.67 3.99
N ALA A 264 1.65 7.16 3.32
CA ALA A 264 1.59 6.74 1.92
C ALA A 264 0.86 5.38 1.70
N GLY A 265 0.18 4.85 2.71
CA GLY A 265 -0.40 3.51 2.69
C GLY A 265 0.65 2.38 2.74
N ALA A 266 0.22 1.14 2.53
CA ALA A 266 1.11 -0.01 2.51
C ALA A 266 2.17 0.08 1.38
N ALA A 267 3.39 -0.43 1.63
CA ALA A 267 4.49 -0.43 0.67
C ALA A 267 4.09 -1.07 -0.68
N ASN A 268 4.13 -0.29 -1.76
CA ASN A 268 3.88 -0.63 -3.17
C ASN A 268 2.82 -1.71 -3.44
N ASN A 269 1.59 -1.27 -3.76
CA ASN A 269 0.49 -2.13 -4.20
C ASN A 269 0.47 -2.38 -5.74
N VAL A 270 1.51 -1.97 -6.46
CA VAL A 270 1.61 -2.19 -7.91
C VAL A 270 2.36 -3.49 -8.18
N ALA A 271 1.74 -4.40 -8.94
CA ALA A 271 2.37 -5.65 -9.35
C ALA A 271 3.58 -5.41 -10.26
N PHE A 272 4.57 -6.28 -10.13
CA PHE A 272 5.68 -6.39 -11.08
C PHE A 272 5.52 -7.69 -11.88
N GLY A 273 5.81 -7.64 -13.17
CA GLY A 273 5.86 -8.82 -14.02
C GLY A 273 6.87 -8.69 -15.14
N ASP A 274 7.58 -9.78 -15.42
CA ASP A 274 8.51 -9.89 -16.54
C ASP A 274 8.43 -11.31 -17.11
N ASP A 275 7.97 -11.42 -18.35
CA ASP A 275 8.00 -12.65 -19.15
C ASP A 275 9.21 -12.66 -20.10
N PHE A 276 10.12 -11.69 -19.94
CA PHE A 276 11.36 -11.54 -20.70
C PHE A 276 11.20 -11.49 -22.22
N SER A 277 9.98 -11.33 -22.74
CA SER A 277 9.68 -11.21 -24.18
C SER A 277 10.34 -10.00 -24.84
N SER A 278 10.75 -9.02 -24.03
CA SER A 278 11.53 -7.86 -24.46
C SER A 278 12.99 -8.18 -24.80
N GLY A 279 13.49 -9.36 -24.40
CA GLY A 279 14.89 -9.74 -24.55
C GLY A 279 15.85 -8.97 -23.62
N SER A 280 15.34 -8.20 -22.66
CA SER A 280 16.11 -7.22 -21.88
C SER A 280 16.13 -7.50 -20.38
N THR A 281 17.24 -7.15 -19.73
CA THR A 281 17.41 -7.16 -18.27
C THR A 281 17.35 -5.76 -17.65
N THR A 282 16.88 -4.73 -18.35
CA THR A 282 16.91 -3.33 -17.86
C THR A 282 16.24 -3.14 -16.50
N GLN A 283 15.22 -3.94 -16.18
CA GLN A 283 14.49 -3.87 -14.90
C GLN A 283 15.22 -4.60 -13.75
N TRP A 284 16.37 -5.22 -14.02
CA TRP A 284 17.07 -6.15 -13.14
C TRP A 284 18.49 -5.68 -12.84
N LYS A 285 18.84 -5.65 -11.55
CA LYS A 285 20.20 -5.39 -11.09
C LYS A 285 20.89 -6.70 -10.70
N THR A 286 22.06 -6.93 -11.28
CA THR A 286 22.84 -8.15 -11.05
C THR A 286 23.86 -7.97 -9.93
N TYR A 287 24.00 -8.98 -9.07
CA TYR A 287 24.95 -9.05 -7.98
C TYR A 287 25.75 -10.36 -8.07
N GLY A 288 26.87 -10.31 -8.79
CA GLY A 288 27.66 -11.49 -9.13
C GLY A 288 26.96 -12.43 -10.11
N GLY A 289 27.74 -13.33 -10.73
CA GLY A 289 27.24 -14.17 -11.82
C GLY A 289 26.96 -13.39 -13.10
N SER A 290 26.28 -14.03 -14.05
CA SER A 290 25.87 -13.44 -15.32
C SER A 290 24.42 -13.84 -15.60
N PHE A 291 23.60 -12.85 -15.95
CA PHE A 291 22.19 -13.00 -16.28
C PHE A 291 21.94 -12.35 -17.64
N ASP A 292 21.32 -13.10 -18.54
CA ASP A 292 21.02 -12.67 -19.90
C ASP A 292 19.56 -12.97 -20.25
N ALA A 293 18.87 -12.03 -20.90
CA ALA A 293 17.48 -12.19 -21.29
C ALA A 293 17.29 -12.36 -22.81
N SER A 294 18.37 -12.40 -23.61
CA SER A 294 18.30 -12.38 -25.08
C SER A 294 17.57 -13.59 -25.68
N SER A 295 17.42 -14.66 -24.90
CA SER A 295 16.66 -15.87 -25.26
C SER A 295 15.15 -15.78 -24.97
N ASN A 296 14.63 -14.60 -24.64
CA ASN A 296 13.26 -14.35 -24.17
C ASN A 296 12.92 -15.06 -22.84
N ALA A 297 13.94 -15.34 -22.04
CA ALA A 297 13.87 -15.84 -20.68
C ALA A 297 15.15 -15.41 -19.96
N LEU A 298 15.10 -15.23 -18.64
CA LEU A 298 16.26 -14.83 -17.86
C LEU A 298 17.15 -16.05 -17.58
N VAL A 299 18.29 -16.13 -18.27
CA VAL A 299 19.27 -17.20 -18.14
C VAL A 299 20.37 -16.77 -17.18
N GLY A 300 20.38 -17.36 -15.98
CA GLY A 300 21.46 -17.25 -15.00
C GLY A 300 22.52 -18.33 -15.23
N SER A 301 23.75 -17.92 -15.56
CA SER A 301 24.88 -18.84 -15.71
C SER A 301 25.31 -19.47 -14.38
N LYS A 302 25.94 -20.64 -14.44
CA LYS A 302 26.50 -21.31 -13.24
C LYS A 302 27.39 -20.35 -12.44
N SER A 303 27.05 -20.14 -11.18
CA SER A 303 27.74 -19.19 -10.30
C SER A 303 27.67 -19.65 -8.84
N PRO A 304 28.68 -19.35 -8.00
CA PRO A 304 28.67 -19.66 -6.56
C PRO A 304 27.70 -18.79 -5.75
N GLY A 305 26.74 -18.10 -6.37
CA GLY A 305 25.83 -17.20 -5.65
C GLY A 305 25.25 -16.03 -6.42
N GLY A 306 25.29 -16.03 -7.76
CA GLY A 306 24.79 -14.92 -8.58
C GLY A 306 23.33 -14.61 -8.30
N LYS A 307 22.98 -13.32 -8.32
CA LYS A 307 21.63 -12.80 -8.06
C LYS A 307 21.24 -11.80 -9.12
N ALA A 308 19.96 -11.79 -9.49
CA ALA A 308 19.35 -10.69 -10.23
C ALA A 308 18.11 -10.25 -9.46
N LEU A 309 18.02 -8.97 -9.13
CA LEU A 309 16.95 -8.41 -8.31
C LEU A 309 16.27 -7.24 -9.03
N VAL A 310 14.95 -7.15 -8.92
CA VAL A 310 14.26 -5.88 -9.15
C VAL A 310 14.51 -4.98 -7.96
N THR A 311 14.77 -3.70 -8.21
CA THR A 311 15.10 -2.76 -7.14
C THR A 311 13.87 -2.44 -6.29
N THR A 312 12.66 -2.53 -6.84
CA THR A 312 11.41 -2.27 -6.11
C THR A 312 11.24 -3.17 -4.88
N ASN A 313 10.93 -2.55 -3.73
CA ASN A 313 10.67 -3.26 -2.48
C ASN A 313 9.21 -3.69 -2.35
N PHE A 314 9.00 -4.91 -1.85
CA PHE A 314 7.69 -5.46 -1.55
C PHE A 314 7.65 -6.01 -0.12
N ALA A 315 6.49 -5.93 0.53
CA ALA A 315 6.26 -6.47 1.86
C ALA A 315 5.46 -7.78 1.82
N ASN A 316 4.16 -7.69 1.57
CA ASN A 316 3.26 -8.84 1.49
C ASN A 316 2.89 -9.10 0.03
N PHE A 317 3.10 -10.32 -0.47
CA PHE A 317 2.93 -10.63 -1.88
C PHE A 317 2.83 -12.13 -2.18
N LEU A 318 2.35 -12.43 -3.39
CA LEU A 318 2.69 -13.66 -4.11
C LEU A 318 3.86 -13.39 -5.04
N PHE A 319 4.87 -14.27 -5.04
CA PHE A 319 5.97 -14.24 -6.00
C PHE A 319 5.99 -15.57 -6.74
N GLU A 320 5.60 -15.54 -8.01
CA GLU A 320 5.51 -16.68 -8.93
C GLU A 320 6.59 -16.59 -10.00
N ALA A 321 7.17 -17.73 -10.39
CA ALA A 321 8.07 -17.85 -11.53
C ALA A 321 8.13 -19.30 -12.04
N ASP A 322 8.45 -19.46 -13.32
CA ASP A 322 8.88 -20.73 -13.87
C ASP A 322 10.40 -20.84 -13.77
N VAL A 323 10.89 -21.97 -13.25
CA VAL A 323 12.31 -22.20 -12.98
C VAL A 323 12.76 -23.51 -13.62
N THR A 324 13.78 -23.46 -14.47
CA THR A 324 14.41 -24.64 -15.07
C THR A 324 15.87 -24.74 -14.63
N LEU A 325 16.24 -25.82 -13.94
CA LEU A 325 17.62 -26.06 -13.52
C LEU A 325 18.43 -26.69 -14.66
N ALA A 326 19.66 -26.23 -14.89
CA ALA A 326 20.51 -26.75 -15.97
C ALA A 326 21.23 -28.08 -15.61
N SER A 327 21.36 -28.41 -14.32
CA SER A 327 22.06 -29.63 -13.88
C SER A 327 21.47 -30.24 -12.61
N ALA A 328 21.92 -31.47 -12.30
CA ALA A 328 21.52 -32.21 -11.10
C ALA A 328 22.21 -31.71 -9.80
N SER A 329 23.18 -30.80 -9.91
CA SER A 329 23.94 -30.24 -8.79
C SER A 329 23.51 -28.81 -8.48
N GLY A 330 23.73 -28.34 -7.25
CA GLY A 330 23.42 -26.96 -6.86
C GLY A 330 21.92 -26.70 -6.69
N ASN A 331 21.55 -25.43 -6.55
CA ASN A 331 20.17 -24.99 -6.43
C ASN A 331 19.96 -23.60 -7.05
N ALA A 332 18.71 -23.32 -7.43
CA ALA A 332 18.29 -22.00 -7.88
C ALA A 332 16.87 -21.72 -7.36
N GLY A 333 16.45 -20.45 -7.38
CA GLY A 333 15.11 -20.11 -6.96
C GLY A 333 14.93 -18.63 -6.65
N LEU A 334 13.93 -18.36 -5.81
CA LEU A 334 13.41 -17.01 -5.57
C LEU A 334 14.07 -16.40 -4.33
N LEU A 335 14.65 -15.22 -4.50
CA LEU A 335 15.22 -14.37 -3.46
C LEU A 335 14.23 -13.25 -3.17
N PHE A 336 13.83 -13.08 -1.91
CA PHE A 336 12.72 -12.20 -1.59
C PHE A 336 12.90 -11.47 -0.25
N ARG A 337 12.31 -10.27 -0.15
CA ARG A 337 12.52 -9.31 0.95
C ARG A 337 14.01 -9.08 1.25
N ALA A 338 14.83 -8.99 0.21
CA ALA A 338 16.27 -8.84 0.32
C ALA A 338 16.68 -7.36 0.50
N SER A 339 17.70 -7.14 1.32
CA SER A 339 18.37 -5.86 1.52
C SER A 339 19.88 -6.07 1.54
N ASN A 340 20.63 -5.01 1.25
CA ASN A 340 22.10 -5.03 1.15
C ASN A 340 22.66 -6.19 0.30
N PRO A 341 22.12 -6.46 -0.92
CA PRO A 341 22.67 -7.48 -1.79
C PRO A 341 24.11 -7.14 -2.18
N GLY A 342 24.98 -8.14 -2.10
CA GLY A 342 26.38 -8.09 -2.49
C GLY A 342 26.81 -9.34 -3.24
N ILE A 343 28.11 -9.42 -3.55
CA ILE A 343 28.71 -10.55 -4.26
C ILE A 343 28.99 -11.70 -3.28
N GLY A 344 28.54 -12.90 -3.62
CA GLY A 344 28.70 -14.13 -2.82
C GLY A 344 27.35 -14.76 -2.45
N ALA A 345 27.30 -16.08 -2.23
CA ALA A 345 26.05 -16.84 -2.05
C ALA A 345 25.05 -16.18 -1.09
N ASP A 346 25.53 -15.85 0.11
CA ASP A 346 24.71 -15.39 1.24
C ASP A 346 24.94 -13.92 1.57
N ALA A 347 25.63 -13.18 0.70
CA ALA A 347 25.89 -11.75 0.83
C ALA A 347 24.60 -10.94 0.56
N TYR A 348 23.65 -11.03 1.48
CA TYR A 348 22.41 -10.27 1.56
C TYR A 348 21.76 -10.49 2.93
N ASN A 349 20.79 -9.64 3.25
CA ASN A 349 19.86 -9.80 4.36
C ASN A 349 18.46 -10.04 3.79
N GLY A 350 17.91 -11.25 3.87
CA GLY A 350 16.62 -11.57 3.24
C GLY A 350 16.29 -13.06 3.27
N TYR A 351 15.28 -13.47 2.52
CA TYR A 351 14.85 -14.88 2.42
C TYR A 351 15.12 -15.48 1.05
N TYR A 352 15.27 -16.80 1.01
CA TYR A 352 15.46 -17.54 -0.22
C TYR A 352 14.62 -18.82 -0.21
N ALA A 353 13.91 -19.04 -1.31
CA ALA A 353 13.16 -20.25 -1.63
C ALA A 353 13.86 -20.96 -2.79
N GLY A 354 14.63 -22.00 -2.49
CA GLY A 354 15.43 -22.74 -3.47
C GLY A 354 14.83 -24.09 -3.83
N ILE A 355 15.01 -24.47 -5.10
CA ILE A 355 14.74 -25.82 -5.61
C ILE A 355 16.06 -26.47 -6.06
N ALA A 356 16.20 -27.77 -5.82
CA ALA A 356 17.37 -28.54 -6.20
C ALA A 356 16.97 -29.84 -6.90
N ALA A 357 17.62 -30.15 -8.02
CA ALA A 357 17.40 -31.38 -8.79
C ALA A 357 17.88 -32.66 -8.07
N SER A 358 18.46 -32.52 -6.88
CA SER A 358 18.68 -33.63 -5.93
C SER A 358 17.38 -34.07 -5.21
N GLY A 359 16.22 -33.51 -5.56
CA GLY A 359 14.92 -33.89 -5.03
C GLY A 359 14.49 -33.15 -3.76
N SER A 360 14.96 -31.92 -3.53
CA SER A 360 14.59 -31.14 -2.35
C SER A 360 14.30 -29.68 -2.64
N VAL A 361 13.43 -29.11 -1.80
CA VAL A 361 13.17 -27.67 -1.75
C VAL A 361 13.48 -27.15 -0.36
N VAL A 362 13.86 -25.88 -0.29
CA VAL A 362 14.36 -25.24 0.92
C VAL A 362 13.83 -23.83 1.01
N LEU A 363 13.40 -23.45 2.21
CA LEU A 363 13.11 -22.08 2.59
C LEU A 363 14.10 -21.69 3.69
N GLY A 364 14.80 -20.58 3.51
CA GLY A 364 15.78 -20.11 4.47
C GLY A 364 15.94 -18.60 4.43
N ARG A 365 16.81 -18.10 5.31
CA ARG A 365 17.19 -16.69 5.36
C ARG A 365 18.70 -16.57 5.33
N ALA A 366 19.18 -15.43 4.82
CA ALA A 366 20.56 -15.03 4.98
C ALA A 366 20.64 -13.71 5.75
N SER A 367 21.65 -13.62 6.60
CA SER A 367 22.08 -12.40 7.29
C SER A 367 23.60 -12.24 7.13
N ASN A 368 24.08 -12.22 5.88
CA ASN A 368 25.49 -12.48 5.52
C ASN A 368 25.99 -13.89 5.91
N SER A 369 25.08 -14.78 6.29
CA SER A 369 25.30 -16.19 6.59
C SER A 369 24.00 -16.96 6.40
N TRP A 370 24.09 -18.20 5.94
CA TRP A 370 22.90 -19.01 5.66
C TRP A 370 22.25 -19.60 6.91
N THR A 371 20.93 -19.49 7.01
CA THR A 371 20.11 -20.20 8.00
C THR A 371 18.93 -20.89 7.30
N ARG A 372 18.88 -22.22 7.36
CA ARG A 372 17.73 -22.98 6.86
C ARG A 372 16.56 -22.86 7.83
N LEU A 373 15.38 -22.46 7.34
CA LEU A 373 14.14 -22.37 8.13
C LEU A 373 13.27 -23.63 7.95
N GLY A 374 13.26 -24.20 6.75
CA GLY A 374 12.53 -25.43 6.45
C GLY A 374 13.00 -26.08 5.15
N SER A 375 12.68 -27.37 5.00
CA SER A 375 12.96 -28.13 3.78
C SER A 375 11.97 -29.27 3.63
N SER A 376 11.73 -29.71 2.40
CA SER A 376 10.84 -30.82 2.09
C SER A 376 11.28 -31.53 0.81
N PRO A 377 11.04 -32.85 0.66
CA PRO A 377 11.22 -33.53 -0.60
C PRO A 377 10.31 -32.97 -1.70
N ALA A 378 10.81 -32.92 -2.93
CA ALA A 378 10.00 -32.56 -4.10
C ALA A 378 10.55 -33.26 -5.36
N ASP A 379 9.65 -33.53 -6.31
CA ASP A 379 10.00 -34.12 -7.60
C ASP A 379 10.56 -33.05 -8.55
N VAL A 380 11.75 -32.55 -8.22
CA VAL A 380 12.48 -31.53 -8.99
C VAL A 380 13.55 -32.22 -9.83
N ALA A 381 13.56 -31.93 -11.13
CA ALA A 381 14.49 -32.52 -12.08
C ALA A 381 15.22 -31.44 -12.90
N ALA A 382 16.45 -31.75 -13.33
CA ALA A 382 17.17 -30.90 -14.27
C ALA A 382 16.47 -30.91 -15.64
N ASN A 383 16.57 -29.81 -16.38
CA ASN A 383 15.99 -29.60 -17.70
C ASN A 383 14.46 -29.77 -17.76
N LYS A 384 13.78 -29.63 -16.62
CA LYS A 384 12.33 -29.59 -16.50
C LYS A 384 11.92 -28.23 -15.94
N VAL A 385 10.85 -27.66 -16.52
CA VAL A 385 10.24 -26.44 -15.99
C VAL A 385 9.49 -26.79 -14.72
N HIS A 386 9.76 -26.06 -13.65
CA HIS A 386 9.06 -26.16 -12.38
C HIS A 386 8.38 -24.83 -12.05
N HIS A 387 7.10 -24.86 -11.71
CA HIS A 387 6.38 -23.66 -11.31
C HIS A 387 6.59 -23.43 -9.82
N VAL A 388 7.19 -22.29 -9.45
CA VAL A 388 7.56 -21.97 -8.06
C VAL A 388 6.78 -20.74 -7.60
N ARG A 389 6.14 -20.85 -6.44
CA ARG A 389 5.44 -19.74 -5.79
C ARG A 389 5.90 -19.57 -4.35
N VAL A 390 6.18 -18.33 -3.97
CA VAL A 390 6.30 -17.89 -2.58
C VAL A 390 5.08 -17.07 -2.20
N GLN A 391 4.42 -17.42 -1.11
CA GLN A 391 3.43 -16.57 -0.44
C GLN A 391 4.08 -15.98 0.82
N ALA A 392 4.31 -14.67 0.80
CA ALA A 392 4.90 -13.94 1.91
C ALA A 392 3.85 -13.01 2.52
N MET A 393 3.41 -13.31 3.75
CA MET A 393 2.37 -12.55 4.46
C MET A 393 2.79 -12.31 5.90
N HIS A 394 3.14 -11.07 6.23
CA HIS A 394 3.67 -10.69 7.52
C HIS A 394 4.86 -11.59 7.88
N LYS A 395 4.73 -12.45 8.89
CA LYS A 395 5.74 -13.43 9.30
C LYS A 395 5.53 -14.82 8.68
N ALA A 396 4.37 -15.09 8.08
CA ALA A 396 4.07 -16.37 7.47
C ALA A 396 4.67 -16.44 6.05
N LEU A 397 5.48 -17.46 5.81
CA LEU A 397 6.18 -17.69 4.54
C LEU A 397 5.90 -19.11 4.07
N SER A 398 5.36 -19.26 2.86
CA SER A 398 5.08 -20.57 2.26
C SER A 398 5.70 -20.70 0.88
N LEU A 399 6.25 -21.86 0.58
CA LEU A 399 6.86 -22.25 -0.69
C LEU A 399 6.04 -23.38 -1.33
N PHE A 400 5.59 -23.16 -2.56
CA PHE A 400 4.89 -24.12 -3.41
C PHE A 400 5.75 -24.43 -4.63
N VAL A 401 5.77 -25.70 -5.04
CA VAL A 401 6.50 -26.16 -6.23
C VAL A 401 5.65 -27.18 -6.96
N ASP A 402 5.34 -26.89 -8.22
CA ASP A 402 4.47 -27.58 -9.17
C ASP A 402 3.01 -27.75 -8.74
N ASP A 403 2.75 -28.18 -7.50
CA ASP A 403 1.42 -28.23 -6.91
C ASP A 403 1.12 -26.91 -6.20
N MET A 404 0.40 -26.00 -6.88
CA MET A 404 0.02 -24.71 -6.31
C MET A 404 -1.07 -24.78 -5.23
N SER A 405 -1.70 -25.93 -5.00
CA SER A 405 -2.71 -26.11 -3.95
C SER A 405 -2.10 -26.43 -2.59
N LYS A 406 -0.86 -26.95 -2.56
CA LYS A 406 -0.22 -27.46 -1.35
C LYS A 406 1.21 -26.98 -1.19
N ALA A 407 1.46 -26.22 -0.12
CA ALA A 407 2.80 -25.77 0.21
C ALA A 407 3.73 -26.98 0.49
N LYS A 408 4.93 -26.94 -0.08
CA LYS A 408 6.01 -27.88 0.24
C LYS A 408 6.65 -27.54 1.58
N VAL A 409 6.76 -26.24 1.90
CA VAL A 409 7.33 -25.73 3.15
C VAL A 409 6.51 -24.52 3.60
N SER A 410 6.13 -24.46 4.88
CA SER A 410 5.51 -23.29 5.51
C SER A 410 6.20 -23.01 6.85
N VAL A 411 6.62 -21.78 7.07
CA VAL A 411 7.34 -21.34 8.28
C VAL A 411 6.80 -20.00 8.78
N THR A 412 7.11 -19.67 10.03
CA THR A 412 6.87 -18.33 10.60
C THR A 412 8.21 -17.70 10.97
N ASP A 413 8.61 -16.65 10.25
CA ASP A 413 9.82 -15.88 10.51
C ASP A 413 9.56 -14.40 10.16
N GLY A 414 9.90 -13.50 11.09
CA GLY A 414 9.66 -12.06 10.96
C GLY A 414 10.92 -11.22 10.87
N ALA A 415 12.09 -11.82 10.58
CA ALA A 415 13.36 -11.11 10.50
C ALA A 415 13.37 -10.03 9.40
N TYR A 416 12.70 -10.29 8.27
CA TYR A 416 12.59 -9.35 7.17
C TYR A 416 11.13 -9.16 6.77
N THR A 417 10.62 -7.93 6.88
CA THR A 417 9.22 -7.62 6.60
C THR A 417 9.01 -7.03 5.21
N SER A 418 10.07 -6.50 4.58
CA SER A 418 10.06 -5.99 3.21
C SER A 418 11.47 -5.99 2.59
N GLY A 419 11.56 -5.88 1.27
CA GLY A 419 12.80 -5.70 0.54
C GLY A 419 12.69 -6.06 -0.94
N MET A 420 13.83 -6.08 -1.63
CA MET A 420 13.98 -6.42 -3.04
C MET A 420 13.65 -7.89 -3.29
N ASN A 421 13.22 -8.19 -4.51
CA ASN A 421 12.85 -9.54 -4.91
C ASN A 421 13.50 -9.87 -6.25
N GLY A 422 13.70 -11.17 -6.50
CA GLY A 422 14.27 -11.65 -7.73
C GLY A 422 14.75 -13.07 -7.60
N VAL A 423 15.87 -13.38 -8.23
CA VAL A 423 16.33 -14.75 -8.42
C VAL A 423 17.77 -14.93 -7.96
N ARG A 424 18.10 -16.15 -7.54
CA ARG A 424 19.45 -16.56 -7.17
C ARG A 424 19.78 -17.92 -7.78
N VAL A 425 21.03 -18.07 -8.21
CA VAL A 425 21.63 -19.35 -8.58
C VAL A 425 22.81 -19.69 -7.65
N TYR A 426 23.02 -20.97 -7.37
CA TYR A 426 24.11 -21.46 -6.52
C TYR A 426 24.64 -22.81 -7.03
N ASP A 427 25.88 -22.81 -7.52
CA ASP A 427 26.61 -23.95 -8.09
C ASP A 427 25.87 -24.68 -9.24
N THR A 428 24.90 -24.00 -9.83
CA THR A 428 24.12 -24.44 -10.99
C THR A 428 23.74 -23.24 -11.85
N GLY A 429 23.43 -23.47 -13.12
CA GLY A 429 22.74 -22.48 -13.96
C GLY A 429 21.24 -22.71 -13.91
N ALA A 430 20.45 -21.68 -14.20
CA ALA A 430 19.00 -21.81 -14.29
C ALA A 430 18.40 -20.80 -15.26
N THR A 431 17.29 -21.18 -15.87
CA THR A 431 16.43 -20.29 -16.65
C THR A 431 15.21 -19.93 -15.80
N PHE A 432 14.88 -18.64 -15.76
CA PHE A 432 13.71 -18.10 -15.09
C PHE A 432 12.81 -17.43 -16.11
N ASP A 433 11.50 -17.67 -16.01
CA ASP A 433 10.51 -17.09 -16.91
C ASP A 433 9.19 -16.80 -16.17
N ASN A 434 8.30 -16.02 -16.77
CA ASN A 434 6.97 -15.68 -16.27
C ASN A 434 6.97 -15.15 -14.82
N ILE A 435 7.98 -14.35 -14.48
CA ILE A 435 8.14 -13.77 -13.15
C ILE A 435 6.98 -12.81 -12.87
N ARG A 436 6.31 -12.99 -11.73
CA ARG A 436 5.30 -12.06 -11.22
C ARG A 436 5.42 -11.89 -9.71
N ILE A 437 5.41 -10.64 -9.26
CA ILE A 437 5.32 -10.25 -7.86
C ILE A 437 4.02 -9.45 -7.70
N THR A 438 3.06 -10.04 -7.02
CA THR A 438 1.68 -9.53 -6.88
C THR A 438 1.43 -9.12 -5.43
N PRO A 439 1.38 -7.82 -5.10
CA PRO A 439 1.16 -7.32 -3.74
C PRO A 439 -0.15 -7.77 -3.14
N LEU A 440 -0.15 -8.04 -1.83
CA LEU A 440 -1.37 -8.30 -1.05
C LEU A 440 -2.08 -6.97 -0.76
N ALA A 441 -3.28 -6.80 -1.32
CA ALA A 441 -4.11 -5.63 -1.09
C ALA A 441 -5.08 -5.81 0.08
N PHE A 442 -5.52 -7.04 0.34
CA PHE A 442 -6.45 -7.32 1.44
C PHE A 442 -6.22 -8.72 2.01
N SER A 443 -6.36 -8.86 3.33
CA SER A 443 -6.50 -10.18 3.94
C SER A 443 -7.38 -10.17 5.18
N ASP A 444 -8.15 -11.24 5.35
CA ASP A 444 -8.92 -11.52 6.55
C ASP A 444 -9.06 -13.03 6.79
N ASP A 445 -8.48 -13.49 7.90
CA ASP A 445 -8.66 -14.84 8.42
C ASP A 445 -9.76 -14.91 9.48
N PHE A 446 -10.40 -13.78 9.77
CA PHE A 446 -11.43 -13.61 10.80
C PHE A 446 -10.93 -13.89 12.23
N ALA A 447 -9.62 -13.88 12.48
CA ALA A 447 -9.06 -14.04 13.82
C ALA A 447 -9.50 -12.92 14.79
N SER A 448 -9.91 -11.76 14.26
CA SER A 448 -10.48 -10.66 15.06
C SER A 448 -11.84 -11.00 15.69
N GLY A 449 -12.53 -12.03 15.22
CA GLY A 449 -13.89 -12.38 15.64
C GLY A 449 -14.97 -11.39 15.18
N THR A 450 -14.66 -10.50 14.23
CA THR A 450 -15.60 -9.47 13.75
C THR A 450 -15.61 -9.33 12.22
N MET A 451 -16.66 -8.72 11.68
CA MET A 451 -16.72 -8.27 10.28
C MET A 451 -16.14 -6.85 10.10
N GLY A 452 -15.25 -6.37 10.99
CA GLY A 452 -14.83 -4.96 11.01
C GLY A 452 -14.15 -4.43 9.74
N LYS A 453 -13.67 -5.32 8.87
CA LYS A 453 -13.09 -5.01 7.55
C LYS A 453 -14.10 -5.05 6.38
N TRP A 454 -15.37 -5.23 6.70
CA TRP A 454 -16.42 -5.51 5.73
C TRP A 454 -17.62 -4.59 5.97
N THR A 455 -18.20 -4.10 4.89
CA THR A 455 -19.51 -3.45 4.89
C THR A 455 -20.57 -4.49 4.57
N THR A 456 -21.37 -4.84 5.57
CA THR A 456 -22.56 -5.67 5.37
C THR A 456 -23.60 -4.92 4.55
N VAL A 457 -23.97 -5.46 3.41
CA VAL A 457 -25.02 -4.93 2.54
C VAL A 457 -26.35 -5.63 2.78
N ASP A 458 -26.30 -6.94 3.05
CA ASP A 458 -27.48 -7.77 3.29
C ASP A 458 -27.12 -9.08 4.00
N GLY A 459 -28.12 -9.72 4.62
CA GLY A 459 -28.02 -11.03 5.28
C GLY A 459 -27.46 -11.00 6.71
N GLU A 460 -27.34 -12.18 7.30
CA GLU A 460 -26.85 -12.39 8.67
C GLU A 460 -25.46 -13.02 8.67
N TYR A 461 -24.62 -12.61 9.63
CA TYR A 461 -23.23 -13.04 9.75
C TYR A 461 -22.93 -13.43 11.19
N GLN A 462 -22.28 -14.58 11.35
CA GLN A 462 -21.70 -15.01 12.62
C GLN A 462 -20.20 -15.21 12.40
N VAL A 463 -19.37 -14.51 13.17
CA VAL A 463 -17.92 -14.61 13.04
C VAL A 463 -17.36 -15.36 14.24
N SER A 464 -16.57 -16.38 13.96
CA SER A 464 -15.71 -17.07 14.94
C SER A 464 -14.26 -16.64 14.70
N SER A 465 -13.35 -16.98 15.61
CA SER A 465 -11.92 -16.64 15.52
C SER A 465 -11.15 -17.29 14.35
N SER A 466 -11.84 -17.88 13.38
CA SER A 466 -11.21 -18.56 12.22
C SER A 466 -12.07 -18.60 10.95
N ALA A 467 -13.33 -18.16 11.01
CA ALA A 467 -14.22 -18.16 9.86
C ALA A 467 -15.43 -17.24 10.10
N ALA A 468 -15.91 -16.61 9.04
CA ALA A 468 -17.24 -16.03 8.98
C ALA A 468 -18.25 -17.05 8.42
N VAL A 469 -19.32 -17.28 9.16
CA VAL A 469 -20.51 -18.01 8.71
C VAL A 469 -21.51 -16.98 8.22
N VAL A 470 -21.89 -17.12 6.96
CA VAL A 470 -22.77 -16.24 6.23
C VAL A 470 -24.07 -16.99 5.96
N SER A 471 -25.17 -16.52 6.53
CA SER A 471 -26.48 -17.15 6.41
C SER A 471 -27.37 -16.36 5.47
N ALA A 472 -27.88 -17.02 4.42
CA ALA A 472 -28.74 -16.40 3.41
C ALA A 472 -30.19 -16.91 3.49
N SER A 473 -31.17 -16.02 3.75
CA SER A 473 -32.59 -16.29 3.48
C SER A 473 -33.32 -15.04 2.96
N PRO A 474 -33.40 -14.81 1.63
CA PRO A 474 -32.81 -15.63 0.56
C PRO A 474 -31.33 -15.32 0.26
N ILE A 475 -30.72 -14.33 0.92
CA ILE A 475 -29.46 -13.71 0.49
C ILE A 475 -28.57 -13.25 1.63
N ALA A 476 -27.28 -13.14 1.33
CA ALA A 476 -26.32 -12.37 2.09
C ALA A 476 -25.28 -11.76 1.15
N LYS A 477 -24.86 -10.52 1.41
CA LYS A 477 -23.84 -9.79 0.67
C LYS A 477 -23.02 -8.89 1.58
N ALA A 478 -21.70 -8.97 1.50
CA ALA A 478 -20.79 -8.05 2.17
C ALA A 478 -19.65 -7.66 1.22
N LEU A 479 -19.20 -6.41 1.34
CA LEU A 479 -18.10 -5.86 0.55
C LEU A 479 -16.91 -5.54 1.45
N ILE A 480 -15.71 -5.72 0.93
CA ILE A 480 -14.48 -5.26 1.57
C ILE A 480 -14.46 -3.72 1.51
N THR A 481 -14.04 -3.09 2.60
CA THR A 481 -13.88 -1.63 2.67
C THR A 481 -12.62 -1.18 1.92
N ASP A 482 -12.71 -0.10 1.16
CA ASP A 482 -11.59 0.70 0.63
C ASP A 482 -10.57 -0.01 -0.28
N VAL A 483 -10.90 -1.19 -0.81
CA VAL A 483 -10.07 -1.91 -1.80
C VAL A 483 -10.82 -2.06 -3.11
N THR A 484 -10.43 -1.27 -4.11
CA THR A 484 -10.87 -1.45 -5.51
C THR A 484 -9.78 -2.11 -6.32
N SER A 485 -10.16 -2.98 -7.26
CA SER A 485 -9.20 -3.71 -8.08
C SER A 485 -9.67 -3.80 -9.53
N LYS A 486 -8.72 -3.72 -10.46
CA LYS A 486 -8.90 -4.02 -11.88
C LYS A 486 -8.60 -5.49 -12.11
N ASP A 487 -7.31 -5.80 -12.17
CA ASP A 487 -6.78 -7.16 -12.22
C ASP A 487 -6.44 -7.62 -10.80
N LEU A 488 -6.78 -8.86 -10.50
CA LEU A 488 -6.72 -9.38 -9.15
C LEU A 488 -6.59 -10.89 -9.11
N ILE A 489 -6.01 -11.37 -8.02
CA ILE A 489 -6.15 -12.75 -7.54
C ILE A 489 -6.95 -12.69 -6.25
N TYR A 490 -8.13 -13.31 -6.22
CA TYR A 490 -8.98 -13.41 -5.03
C TYR A 490 -9.09 -14.87 -4.64
N GLU A 491 -8.53 -15.23 -3.49
CA GLU A 491 -8.61 -16.58 -2.93
C GLU A 491 -9.25 -16.60 -1.53
N ALA A 492 -9.94 -17.70 -1.22
CA ALA A 492 -10.42 -18.01 0.12
C ALA A 492 -10.77 -19.50 0.23
N ASP A 493 -10.85 -19.99 1.46
CA ASP A 493 -11.48 -21.27 1.75
C ASP A 493 -12.99 -21.06 1.91
N VAL A 494 -13.80 -21.83 1.19
CA VAL A 494 -15.26 -21.74 1.16
C VAL A 494 -15.88 -23.11 1.43
N SER A 495 -16.89 -23.18 2.29
CA SER A 495 -17.78 -24.34 2.38
C SER A 495 -19.24 -23.87 2.31
N ILE A 496 -20.12 -24.74 1.84
CA ILE A 496 -21.56 -24.48 1.68
C ILE A 496 -22.37 -25.61 2.29
N ASP A 497 -23.61 -25.33 2.68
CA ASP A 497 -24.55 -26.36 3.14
C ASP A 497 -25.20 -27.15 2.00
N SER A 498 -26.11 -28.06 2.33
CA SER A 498 -26.81 -28.94 1.38
C SER A 498 -28.03 -28.30 0.73
N SER A 499 -28.22 -26.98 0.85
CA SER A 499 -29.39 -26.29 0.31
C SER A 499 -29.50 -26.43 -1.20
N ALA A 500 -30.68 -26.88 -1.66
CA ALA A 500 -30.94 -27.07 -3.08
C ALA A 500 -30.92 -25.73 -3.83
N ASN A 501 -30.22 -25.69 -4.96
CA ASN A 501 -30.06 -24.49 -5.81
C ASN A 501 -29.38 -23.29 -5.12
N GLY A 502 -28.75 -23.51 -3.96
CA GLY A 502 -27.96 -22.49 -3.27
C GLY A 502 -26.54 -22.38 -3.84
N ASN A 503 -25.95 -21.19 -3.75
CA ASN A 503 -24.55 -20.94 -4.12
C ASN A 503 -23.89 -19.88 -3.22
N GLY A 504 -22.60 -20.06 -2.98
CA GLY A 504 -21.76 -19.17 -2.16
C GLY A 504 -20.42 -18.92 -2.85
N GLY A 505 -19.94 -17.68 -2.79
CA GLY A 505 -18.65 -17.33 -3.37
C GLY A 505 -18.34 -15.84 -3.36
N PHE A 506 -17.55 -15.42 -4.33
CA PHE A 506 -17.00 -14.08 -4.45
C PHE A 506 -17.85 -13.22 -5.37
N ILE A 507 -17.98 -11.95 -5.01
CA ILE A 507 -18.33 -10.88 -5.94
C ILE A 507 -17.12 -9.97 -6.13
N PHE A 508 -16.90 -9.50 -7.35
CA PHE A 508 -15.70 -8.72 -7.68
C PHE A 508 -16.00 -7.73 -8.80
N ARG A 509 -15.18 -6.66 -8.86
CA ARG A 509 -15.42 -5.48 -9.70
C ARG A 509 -16.81 -4.87 -9.45
N VAL A 510 -17.18 -4.80 -8.17
CA VAL A 510 -18.52 -4.42 -7.71
C VAL A 510 -18.65 -2.90 -7.60
N SER A 511 -19.79 -2.39 -8.07
CA SER A 511 -20.29 -1.03 -7.80
C SER A 511 -21.79 -1.07 -7.52
N ASN A 512 -22.32 0.01 -6.93
CA ASN A 512 -23.76 0.21 -6.70
C ASN A 512 -24.46 -0.94 -5.95
N ALA A 513 -23.76 -1.58 -5.00
CA ALA A 513 -24.35 -2.68 -4.24
C ALA A 513 -25.46 -2.21 -3.30
N LYS A 514 -26.57 -2.95 -3.30
CA LYS A 514 -27.77 -2.72 -2.48
C LYS A 514 -28.29 -4.07 -1.96
N ALA A 515 -29.27 -4.01 -1.06
CA ALA A 515 -30.03 -5.18 -0.63
C ALA A 515 -30.68 -5.89 -1.83
N GLY A 516 -30.74 -7.22 -1.79
CA GLY A 516 -31.19 -8.08 -2.91
C GLY A 516 -30.07 -8.95 -3.52
N PRO A 517 -30.38 -10.11 -4.13
CA PRO A 517 -29.37 -11.09 -4.59
C PRO A 517 -28.43 -10.54 -5.64
N ASP A 518 -29.00 -9.87 -6.65
CA ASP A 518 -28.31 -9.40 -7.84
C ASP A 518 -28.30 -7.88 -7.91
N SER A 519 -28.68 -7.20 -6.82
CA SER A 519 -28.73 -5.74 -6.70
C SER A 519 -27.33 -5.15 -6.55
N TYR A 520 -26.51 -5.30 -7.58
CA TYR A 520 -25.18 -4.70 -7.74
C TYR A 520 -24.79 -4.74 -9.22
N ASN A 521 -23.78 -3.96 -9.58
CA ASN A 521 -23.09 -4.05 -10.85
C ASN A 521 -21.75 -4.75 -10.60
N GLY A 522 -21.49 -5.91 -11.20
CA GLY A 522 -20.22 -6.63 -11.01
C GLY A 522 -20.30 -8.10 -11.38
N TYR A 523 -19.22 -8.84 -11.15
CA TYR A 523 -19.17 -10.29 -11.39
C TYR A 523 -19.43 -11.09 -10.12
N TYR A 524 -19.79 -12.36 -10.31
CA TYR A 524 -19.87 -13.37 -9.26
C TYR A 524 -19.23 -14.67 -9.74
N ALA A 525 -18.37 -15.27 -8.91
CA ALA A 525 -18.00 -16.67 -9.09
C ALA A 525 -18.07 -17.41 -7.76
N GLY A 526 -18.59 -18.64 -7.79
CA GLY A 526 -18.81 -19.40 -6.58
C GLY A 526 -19.14 -20.86 -6.84
N ILE A 527 -19.48 -21.54 -5.76
CA ILE A 527 -19.77 -22.96 -5.73
C ILE A 527 -21.18 -23.22 -5.19
N GLY A 528 -21.79 -24.28 -5.70
CA GLY A 528 -23.02 -24.89 -5.18
C GLY A 528 -22.79 -26.39 -5.00
N ASN A 529 -23.71 -27.10 -4.34
CA ASN A 529 -23.55 -28.54 -4.13
C ASN A 529 -23.60 -29.26 -5.50
N GLY A 530 -22.44 -29.72 -5.99
CA GLY A 530 -22.29 -30.32 -7.31
C GLY A 530 -22.02 -29.37 -8.47
N LEU A 531 -21.69 -28.08 -8.25
CA LEU A 531 -21.46 -27.12 -9.35
C LEU A 531 -20.47 -26.00 -9.04
N VAL A 532 -19.90 -25.43 -10.10
CA VAL A 532 -19.15 -24.16 -10.10
C VAL A 532 -19.85 -23.19 -11.06
N VAL A 533 -20.04 -21.95 -10.66
CA VAL A 533 -20.80 -20.94 -11.42
C VAL A 533 -20.04 -19.63 -11.53
N LEU A 534 -20.10 -19.01 -12.70
CA LEU A 534 -19.62 -17.67 -13.01
C LEU A 534 -20.74 -16.89 -13.72
N GLY A 535 -20.98 -15.67 -13.27
CA GLY A 535 -21.97 -14.77 -13.86
C GLY A 535 -21.65 -13.32 -13.54
N ARG A 536 -22.59 -12.45 -13.91
CA ARG A 536 -22.54 -11.02 -13.61
C ARG A 536 -23.91 -10.51 -13.22
N ALA A 537 -23.94 -9.38 -12.53
CA ALA A 537 -25.16 -8.72 -12.13
C ALA A 537 -25.16 -7.27 -12.62
N ASP A 538 -26.31 -6.81 -13.10
CA ASP A 538 -26.62 -5.42 -13.49
C ASP A 538 -27.96 -4.96 -12.86
N ASN A 539 -28.18 -5.34 -11.59
CA ASN A 539 -29.49 -5.43 -10.92
C ASN A 539 -30.36 -6.61 -11.40
N LYS A 540 -29.84 -7.47 -12.27
CA LYS A 540 -30.42 -8.75 -12.66
C LYS A 540 -29.30 -9.80 -12.84
N TRP A 541 -29.60 -11.07 -12.63
CA TRP A 541 -28.64 -12.15 -12.88
C TRP A 541 -28.41 -12.36 -14.38
N ASN A 542 -27.14 -12.42 -14.78
CA ASN A 542 -26.69 -12.79 -16.11
C ASN A 542 -25.66 -13.92 -15.99
N GLY A 543 -26.09 -15.17 -16.23
CA GLY A 543 -25.19 -16.33 -16.18
C GLY A 543 -24.20 -16.32 -17.33
N LEU A 544 -22.91 -16.44 -17.02
CA LEU A 544 -21.84 -16.53 -18.03
C LEU A 544 -21.44 -17.98 -18.28
N LYS A 545 -21.25 -18.76 -17.21
CA LYS A 545 -20.92 -20.19 -17.31
C LYS A 545 -21.29 -20.94 -16.03
N THR A 546 -21.80 -22.15 -16.19
CA THR A 546 -21.99 -23.10 -15.09
C THR A 546 -21.39 -24.44 -15.49
N LEU A 547 -20.63 -25.04 -14.57
CA LEU A 547 -20.00 -26.34 -14.73
C LEU A 547 -20.60 -27.29 -13.68
N GLN A 548 -21.03 -28.46 -14.11
CA GLN A 548 -21.33 -29.57 -13.19
C GLN A 548 -20.01 -30.09 -12.61
N ALA A 549 -19.94 -30.17 -11.29
CA ALA A 549 -18.73 -30.52 -10.55
C ALA A 549 -19.12 -31.42 -9.37
N ALA A 550 -19.28 -32.71 -9.65
CA ALA A 550 -19.78 -33.70 -8.68
C ALA A 550 -18.85 -33.86 -7.45
N ASP A 551 -17.60 -33.44 -7.56
CA ASP A 551 -16.59 -33.39 -6.51
C ASP A 551 -16.79 -32.24 -5.51
N ILE A 552 -17.60 -31.24 -5.83
CA ILE A 552 -17.97 -30.16 -4.91
C ILE A 552 -19.10 -30.63 -4.02
N LYS A 553 -18.82 -30.83 -2.73
CA LYS A 553 -19.75 -31.41 -1.76
C LYS A 553 -20.10 -30.44 -0.66
N ALA A 554 -21.38 -30.41 -0.29
CA ALA A 554 -21.84 -29.72 0.89
C ALA A 554 -21.07 -30.16 2.16
N GLY A 555 -20.74 -29.20 3.02
CA GLY A 555 -19.97 -29.40 4.25
C GLY A 555 -18.46 -29.57 4.05
N GLN A 556 -17.98 -29.75 2.81
CA GLN A 556 -16.55 -29.80 2.51
C GLN A 556 -16.00 -28.39 2.32
N LYS A 557 -14.84 -28.14 2.92
CA LYS A 557 -14.04 -26.94 2.63
C LYS A 557 -13.35 -27.11 1.27
N HIS A 558 -13.58 -26.16 0.38
CA HIS A 558 -12.94 -26.05 -0.92
C HIS A 558 -12.12 -24.76 -0.99
N HIS A 559 -10.98 -24.79 -1.66
CA HIS A 559 -10.17 -23.59 -1.89
C HIS A 559 -10.56 -22.97 -3.24
N LEU A 560 -11.21 -21.80 -3.19
CA LEU A 560 -11.68 -21.08 -4.37
C LEU A 560 -10.70 -19.95 -4.69
N MET A 561 -10.27 -19.85 -5.95
CA MET A 561 -9.46 -18.73 -6.44
C MET A 561 -10.06 -18.19 -7.75
N ILE A 562 -10.11 -16.87 -7.89
CA ILE A 562 -10.35 -16.16 -9.14
C ILE A 562 -9.10 -15.40 -9.53
N ARG A 563 -8.73 -15.45 -10.81
CA ARG A 563 -7.68 -14.62 -11.40
C ARG A 563 -8.24 -13.85 -12.59
N THR A 564 -8.14 -12.52 -12.57
CA THR A 564 -8.58 -11.66 -13.69
C THR A 564 -7.41 -10.98 -14.37
N ARG A 565 -7.44 -10.91 -15.71
CA ARG A 565 -6.48 -10.16 -16.53
C ARG A 565 -7.22 -9.49 -17.69
N GLY A 566 -7.40 -8.17 -17.61
CA GLY A 566 -8.30 -7.43 -18.47
C GLY A 566 -9.71 -8.04 -18.43
N ASP A 567 -10.19 -8.51 -19.57
CA ASP A 567 -11.51 -9.12 -19.71
C ASP A 567 -11.52 -10.64 -19.43
N SER A 568 -10.35 -11.26 -19.22
CA SER A 568 -10.25 -12.69 -18.92
C SER A 568 -10.49 -12.96 -17.45
N ILE A 569 -11.40 -13.88 -17.15
CA ILE A 569 -11.75 -14.32 -15.79
C ILE A 569 -11.53 -15.83 -15.70
N SER A 570 -10.60 -16.26 -14.87
CA SER A 570 -10.29 -17.66 -14.59
C SER A 570 -10.78 -18.04 -13.19
N VAL A 571 -11.48 -19.16 -13.07
CA VAL A 571 -12.00 -19.69 -11.79
C VAL A 571 -11.38 -21.04 -11.50
N PHE A 572 -10.78 -21.19 -10.32
CA PHE A 572 -10.11 -22.40 -9.84
C PHE A 572 -10.81 -22.90 -8.58
N VAL A 573 -10.91 -24.23 -8.44
CA VAL A 573 -11.46 -24.87 -7.23
C VAL A 573 -10.61 -26.10 -6.90
N ASP A 574 -9.98 -26.04 -5.73
CA ASP A 574 -9.02 -27.01 -5.15
C ASP A 574 -7.71 -27.14 -5.95
N ASP A 575 -7.77 -27.53 -7.24
CA ASP A 575 -6.61 -27.45 -8.13
C ASP A 575 -6.36 -26.00 -8.55
N LEU A 576 -5.21 -25.46 -8.14
CA LEU A 576 -4.79 -24.09 -8.44
C LEU A 576 -3.82 -23.98 -9.62
N ASN A 577 -3.55 -25.09 -10.31
CA ASN A 577 -2.76 -25.11 -11.53
C ASN A 577 -3.66 -24.96 -12.76
N THR A 578 -4.82 -25.63 -12.76
CA THR A 578 -5.74 -25.65 -13.90
C THR A 578 -7.09 -25.01 -13.54
N PRO A 579 -7.54 -23.96 -14.26
CA PRO A 579 -8.83 -23.37 -13.99
C PRO A 579 -9.97 -24.32 -14.39
N ARG A 580 -11.02 -24.39 -13.56
CA ARG A 580 -12.29 -25.06 -13.90
C ARG A 580 -12.98 -24.40 -15.08
N MET A 581 -12.77 -23.09 -15.23
CA MET A 581 -13.25 -22.33 -16.38
C MET A 581 -12.45 -21.04 -16.60
N VAL A 582 -12.39 -20.64 -17.87
CA VAL A 582 -11.95 -19.31 -18.30
C VAL A 582 -13.05 -18.70 -19.16
N VAL A 583 -13.43 -17.46 -18.88
CA VAL A 583 -14.45 -16.71 -19.61
C VAL A 583 -13.89 -15.33 -19.96
N LYS A 584 -14.25 -14.81 -21.15
CA LYS A 584 -13.94 -13.43 -21.54
C LYS A 584 -15.18 -12.57 -21.44
N ASP A 585 -15.14 -11.54 -20.61
CA ASP A 585 -16.20 -10.56 -20.44
C ASP A 585 -15.61 -9.24 -19.91
N GLY A 586 -15.79 -8.15 -20.66
CA GLY A 586 -15.22 -6.82 -20.33
C GLY A 586 -16.23 -5.83 -19.77
N THR A 587 -17.40 -6.29 -19.33
CA THR A 587 -18.50 -5.42 -18.88
C THR A 587 -18.13 -4.57 -17.66
N TYR A 588 -17.38 -5.16 -16.72
CA TYR A 588 -16.87 -4.46 -15.54
C TYR A 588 -15.35 -4.55 -15.52
N SER A 589 -14.68 -3.40 -15.56
CA SER A 589 -13.21 -3.32 -15.62
C SER A 589 -12.56 -3.12 -14.25
N ALA A 590 -13.30 -2.61 -13.27
CA ALA A 590 -12.82 -2.34 -11.91
C ALA A 590 -13.97 -2.27 -10.91
N GLY A 591 -13.66 -2.40 -9.62
CA GLY A 591 -14.59 -2.13 -8.53
C GLY A 591 -14.19 -2.83 -7.24
N LEU A 592 -15.08 -2.81 -6.25
CA LEU A 592 -14.89 -3.47 -4.96
C LEU A 592 -14.94 -5.00 -5.09
N SER A 593 -14.44 -5.68 -4.07
CA SER A 593 -14.56 -7.13 -3.92
C SER A 593 -15.36 -7.47 -2.66
N GLY A 594 -15.94 -8.66 -2.63
CA GLY A 594 -16.77 -9.08 -1.52
C GLY A 594 -17.22 -10.53 -1.61
N ILE A 595 -18.13 -10.89 -0.72
CA ILE A 595 -18.71 -12.23 -0.63
C ILE A 595 -20.23 -12.16 -0.84
N ARG A 596 -20.79 -13.21 -1.45
CA ARG A 596 -22.22 -13.36 -1.69
C ARG A 596 -22.64 -14.80 -1.45
N ALA A 597 -23.74 -14.98 -0.71
CA ALA A 597 -24.45 -16.25 -0.58
C ALA A 597 -25.91 -16.08 -1.02
N TYR A 598 -26.44 -17.09 -1.72
CA TYR A 598 -27.81 -17.16 -2.20
C TYR A 598 -28.41 -18.51 -1.82
N LYS A 599 -29.50 -18.51 -1.05
CA LYS A 599 -30.22 -19.71 -0.58
C LYS A 599 -29.32 -20.81 -0.01
N THR A 600 -28.23 -20.44 0.66
CA THR A 600 -27.30 -21.37 1.30
C THR A 600 -26.64 -20.70 2.49
N THR A 601 -26.24 -21.51 3.46
CA THR A 601 -25.26 -21.12 4.48
C THR A 601 -23.87 -21.37 3.94
N MET A 602 -23.02 -20.34 3.95
CA MET A 602 -21.64 -20.42 3.49
C MET A 602 -20.68 -20.09 4.64
N SER A 603 -19.66 -20.91 4.87
CA SER A 603 -18.52 -20.51 5.70
C SER A 603 -17.37 -20.02 4.82
N VAL A 604 -16.73 -18.92 5.19
CA VAL A 604 -15.54 -18.42 4.50
C VAL A 604 -14.41 -18.11 5.49
N SER A 605 -13.18 -18.46 5.12
CA SER A 605 -11.96 -18.19 5.90
C SER A 605 -10.78 -17.91 4.99
N ASN A 606 -9.70 -17.34 5.54
CA ASN A 606 -8.45 -17.10 4.80
C ASN A 606 -8.66 -16.27 3.51
N VAL A 607 -9.50 -15.24 3.57
CA VAL A 607 -9.76 -14.34 2.45
C VAL A 607 -8.50 -13.54 2.15
N ARG A 608 -8.07 -13.55 0.89
CA ARG A 608 -6.94 -12.76 0.41
C ARG A 608 -7.21 -12.20 -0.97
N ILE A 609 -6.82 -10.95 -1.18
CA ILE A 609 -6.85 -10.29 -2.48
C ILE A 609 -5.47 -9.74 -2.76
N TYR A 610 -4.96 -10.08 -3.94
CA TYR A 610 -3.73 -9.56 -4.49
C TYR A 610 -4.04 -8.72 -5.72
N THR A 611 -3.44 -7.53 -5.84
CA THR A 611 -3.61 -6.64 -7.00
C THR A 611 -2.60 -7.01 -8.07
N ALA A 612 -3.09 -7.39 -9.26
CA ALA A 612 -2.31 -7.98 -10.35
C ALA A 612 -2.12 -7.06 -11.55
#